data_AF-A0A7W1X8E2-F1
#
_entry.id   AF-A0A7W1X8E2-F1
#
_cell.length_a   1.000
_cell.length_b   1.000
_cell.length_c   1.000
_cell.angle_alpha   90.00
_cell.angle_beta   90.00
_cell.angle_gamma   90.00
#
_symmetry.space_group_name_H-M   'P 1'
#
loop_
_entity.id
_entity.type
_entity.pdbx_description
1 polymer ?
#
loop_
_entity_poly.entity_id
_entity_poly.type
_entity_poly.pdbx_seq_one_letter_code
_entity_poly.pdbx_strand_id
1 'polypeptide(L)'
;MKQNSQLSKVAELADLRSFPFGSVWIIGDEEISFPANRENRKLHKNRWVVIVSNNSLVNNDPTCFTVTVAPLTSKWDYKDEIDVELFVQNETSIEKNSIVRLTQMQPVLKQKLQICKGELSDDAKDELLAVLADYFGYIGDIDEEDYL
;
A
#
# COMPACT_ATOMS: atom_id res chain seq x y z
N MET A 1 31.76 6.66 -22.63
CA MET A 1 31.53 7.44 -21.38
C MET A 1 30.06 7.52 -20.92
N LYS A 2 29.10 6.74 -21.47
CA LYS A 2 27.68 6.77 -21.04
C LYS A 2 27.31 5.78 -19.91
N GLN A 3 28.11 4.74 -19.65
CA GLN A 3 27.79 3.72 -18.64
C GLN A 3 28.02 4.20 -17.19
N ASN A 4 29.00 5.08 -16.94
CA ASN A 4 29.28 5.56 -15.58
C ASN A 4 28.19 6.47 -14.99
N SER A 5 27.36 7.13 -15.82
CA SER A 5 26.31 8.02 -15.32
C SER A 5 24.98 7.31 -15.02
N GLN A 6 24.79 6.07 -15.48
CA GLN A 6 23.60 5.28 -15.15
C GLN A 6 23.77 4.56 -13.81
N LEU A 7 24.97 4.05 -13.54
CA LEU A 7 25.30 3.41 -12.25
C LEU A 7 25.18 4.39 -11.07
N SER A 8 25.54 5.67 -11.26
CA SER A 8 25.39 6.68 -10.20
C SER A 8 23.92 6.96 -9.85
N LYS A 9 23.03 7.00 -10.84
CA LYS A 9 21.59 7.23 -10.63
C LYS A 9 20.88 6.05 -9.94
N VAL A 10 21.31 4.83 -10.22
CA VAL A 10 20.81 3.62 -9.55
C VAL A 10 21.18 3.64 -8.07
N ALA A 11 22.41 4.02 -7.73
CA ALA A 11 22.85 4.16 -6.35
C ALA A 11 22.10 5.29 -5.61
N GLU A 12 21.78 6.39 -6.31
CA GLU A 12 21.00 7.49 -5.75
C GLU A 12 19.55 7.11 -5.41
N LEU A 13 18.97 6.11 -6.08
CA LEU A 13 17.60 5.63 -5.86
C LEU A 13 17.50 4.48 -4.86
N ALA A 14 18.63 3.88 -4.48
CA ALA A 14 18.65 2.79 -3.54
C ALA A 14 18.13 3.23 -2.16
N ASP A 15 17.34 2.37 -1.54
CA ASP A 15 16.79 2.59 -0.21
C ASP A 15 17.07 1.36 0.67
N LEU A 16 17.77 1.58 1.77
CA LEU A 16 18.20 0.53 2.70
C LEU A 16 17.21 0.31 3.86
N ARG A 17 16.11 1.07 3.90
CA ARG A 17 15.06 0.90 4.91
C ARG A 17 14.26 -0.39 4.64
N SER A 18 13.62 -0.91 5.68
CA SER A 18 12.71 -2.06 5.58
C SER A 18 11.30 -1.59 5.24
N PHE A 19 10.62 -2.31 4.37
CA PHE A 19 9.26 -2.02 3.91
C PHE A 19 8.32 -3.22 4.08
N PRO A 20 8.02 -3.63 5.33
CA PRO A 20 7.18 -4.81 5.58
C PRO A 20 5.75 -4.64 5.06
N PHE A 21 5.13 -5.74 4.66
CA PHE A 21 3.69 -5.80 4.41
C PHE A 21 2.91 -5.37 5.64
N GLY A 22 1.87 -4.57 5.45
CA GLY A 22 1.08 -4.00 6.55
C GLY A 22 1.74 -2.82 7.26
N SER A 23 2.93 -2.38 6.87
CA SER A 23 3.53 -1.16 7.47
C SER A 23 2.83 0.11 6.99
N VAL A 24 2.58 1.04 7.92
CA VAL A 24 1.87 2.31 7.68
C VAL A 24 2.87 3.43 7.53
N TRP A 25 2.76 4.21 6.45
CA TRP A 25 3.70 5.28 6.11
C TRP A 25 3.00 6.58 5.76
N ILE A 26 3.71 7.69 5.97
CA ILE A 26 3.35 9.01 5.43
C ILE A 26 4.07 9.23 4.10
N ILE A 27 3.33 9.69 3.10
CA ILE A 27 3.81 10.11 1.78
C ILE A 27 3.20 11.48 1.41
N GLY A 28 3.84 12.20 0.49
CA GLY A 28 3.24 13.38 -0.14
C GLY A 28 1.97 12.99 -0.90
N ASP A 29 0.91 13.78 -0.79
CA ASP A 29 -0.38 13.46 -1.44
C ASP A 29 -0.26 13.46 -2.97
N GLU A 30 0.66 14.27 -3.50
CA GLU A 30 1.02 14.37 -4.92
C GLU A 30 1.61 13.08 -5.50
N GLU A 31 2.17 12.21 -4.67
CA GLU A 31 2.75 10.93 -5.09
C GLU A 31 1.68 9.83 -5.25
N ILE A 32 0.43 10.11 -4.84
CA ILE A 32 -0.71 9.20 -4.95
C ILE A 32 -1.64 9.68 -6.06
N SER A 33 -1.91 8.81 -7.02
CA SER A 33 -2.86 9.03 -8.10
C SER A 33 -4.25 8.52 -7.70
N PHE A 34 -5.28 9.34 -7.89
CA PHE A 34 -6.68 8.93 -7.77
C PHE A 34 -7.38 9.17 -9.12
N PRO A 35 -7.48 8.14 -9.98
CA PRO A 35 -8.00 8.29 -11.34
C PRO A 35 -9.41 8.89 -11.38
N ALA A 36 -10.30 8.44 -10.50
CA ALA A 36 -11.72 8.83 -10.49
C ALA A 36 -11.98 10.29 -10.14
N ASN A 37 -11.01 10.99 -9.53
CA ASN A 37 -11.22 12.37 -9.05
C ASN A 37 -10.03 13.29 -9.37
N ARG A 38 -9.31 13.00 -10.46
CA ARG A 38 -8.05 13.68 -10.79
C ARG A 38 -8.20 15.21 -10.94
N GLU A 39 -9.32 15.69 -11.45
CA GLU A 39 -9.51 17.12 -11.77
C GLU A 39 -10.11 17.96 -10.62
N ASN A 40 -10.84 17.36 -9.68
CA ASN A 40 -11.51 18.06 -8.58
C ASN A 40 -10.94 17.73 -7.19
N ARG A 41 -9.82 17.00 -7.15
CA ARG A 41 -9.18 16.62 -5.89
C ARG A 41 -8.53 17.83 -5.22
N LYS A 42 -8.90 18.05 -3.97
CA LYS A 42 -8.13 18.88 -3.04
C LYS A 42 -6.86 18.12 -2.64
N LEU A 43 -5.72 18.60 -3.11
CA LEU A 43 -4.42 18.05 -2.71
C LEU A 43 -4.17 18.37 -1.22
N HIS A 44 -3.86 17.34 -0.45
CA HIS A 44 -3.41 17.47 0.93
C HIS A 44 -1.88 17.55 0.97
N LYS A 45 -1.29 17.94 2.11
CA LYS A 45 0.18 17.91 2.24
C LYS A 45 0.71 16.47 2.34
N ASN A 46 0.02 15.65 3.13
CA ASN A 46 0.44 14.31 3.49
C ASN A 46 -0.74 13.35 3.33
N ARG A 47 -0.45 12.12 2.91
CA ARG A 47 -1.36 10.98 2.89
C ARG A 47 -0.75 9.83 3.69
N TRP A 48 -1.60 9.10 4.41
CA TRP A 48 -1.21 7.87 5.08
C TRP A 48 -1.45 6.72 4.10
N VAL A 49 -0.52 5.79 4.00
CA VAL A 49 -0.60 4.64 3.11
C VAL A 49 -0.16 3.37 3.84
N VAL A 50 -0.68 2.22 3.43
CA VAL A 50 -0.23 0.90 3.89
C VAL A 50 0.53 0.21 2.76
N ILE A 51 1.63 -0.46 3.08
CA ILE A 51 2.33 -1.33 2.13
C ILE A 51 1.53 -2.62 1.96
N VAL A 52 1.07 -2.88 0.74
CA VAL A 52 0.23 -4.04 0.40
C VAL A 52 0.95 -5.08 -0.44
N SER A 53 2.18 -4.81 -0.90
CA SER A 53 3.02 -5.84 -1.53
C SER A 53 3.51 -6.83 -0.47
N ASN A 54 2.95 -8.05 -0.46
CA ASN A 54 3.38 -9.14 0.42
C ASN A 54 4.58 -9.92 -0.15
N ASN A 55 5.70 -9.21 -0.40
CA ASN A 55 6.96 -9.83 -0.83
C ASN A 55 8.13 -9.15 -0.13
N SER A 56 8.52 -9.69 1.02
CA SER A 56 9.57 -9.11 1.87
C SER A 56 10.95 -9.07 1.18
N LEU A 57 11.26 -10.06 0.33
CA LEU A 57 12.52 -10.10 -0.41
C LEU A 57 12.62 -8.92 -1.39
N VAL A 58 11.56 -8.66 -2.15
CA VAL A 58 11.52 -7.55 -3.12
C VAL A 58 11.38 -6.20 -2.42
N ASN A 59 10.51 -6.11 -1.41
CA ASN A 59 10.31 -4.87 -0.66
C ASN A 59 11.58 -4.40 0.05
N ASN A 60 12.47 -5.32 0.46
CA ASN A 60 13.72 -4.98 1.13
C ASN A 60 14.93 -4.98 0.19
N ASP A 61 14.75 -5.33 -1.09
CA ASP A 61 15.82 -5.23 -2.09
C ASP A 61 16.10 -3.74 -2.41
N PRO A 62 17.31 -3.23 -2.14
CA PRO A 62 17.67 -1.84 -2.42
C PRO A 62 17.68 -1.50 -3.92
N THR A 63 17.74 -2.50 -4.79
CA THR A 63 17.69 -2.35 -6.25
C THR A 63 16.27 -2.32 -6.79
N CYS A 64 15.28 -2.72 -5.98
CA CYS A 64 13.88 -2.48 -6.26
C CYS A 64 13.48 -1.14 -5.65
N PHE A 65 13.23 -0.13 -6.48
CA PHE A 65 12.98 1.24 -5.98
C PHE A 65 11.53 1.49 -5.57
N THR A 66 10.63 0.55 -5.84
CA THR A 66 9.20 0.72 -5.65
C THR A 66 8.62 -0.27 -4.67
N VAL A 67 7.54 0.12 -4.00
CA VAL A 67 6.65 -0.75 -3.23
C VAL A 67 5.21 -0.44 -3.60
N THR A 68 4.33 -1.43 -3.52
CA THR A 68 2.90 -1.21 -3.76
C THR A 68 2.25 -0.77 -2.46
N VAL A 69 1.54 0.36 -2.51
CA VAL A 69 0.85 0.94 -1.36
C VAL A 69 -0.62 1.17 -1.67
N ALA A 70 -1.46 1.12 -0.63
CA ALA A 70 -2.86 1.52 -0.69
C ALA A 70 -3.10 2.73 0.23
N PRO A 71 -3.74 3.81 -0.24
CA PRO A 71 -3.97 5.01 0.57
C PRO A 71 -5.09 4.83 1.59
N LEU A 72 -4.94 5.48 2.74
CA LEU A 72 -5.95 5.54 3.78
C LEU A 72 -6.90 6.72 3.56
N THR A 73 -8.17 6.52 3.92
CA THR A 73 -9.17 7.58 4.02
C THR A 73 -10.01 7.41 5.28
N SER A 74 -10.31 8.52 5.97
CA SER A 74 -11.31 8.53 7.05
C SER A 74 -12.73 8.82 6.55
N LYS A 75 -12.91 8.96 5.23
CA LYS A 75 -14.21 9.18 4.59
C LYS A 75 -14.81 7.84 4.17
N TRP A 76 -15.88 7.45 4.85
CA TRP A 76 -16.54 6.17 4.69
C TRP A 76 -17.36 6.06 3.40
N ASP A 77 -17.84 7.18 2.86
CA ASP A 77 -18.58 7.23 1.60
C ASP A 77 -17.78 6.75 0.37
N TYR A 78 -16.46 6.57 0.53
CA TYR A 78 -15.60 6.05 -0.53
C TYR A 78 -15.26 4.57 -0.39
N LYS A 79 -15.88 3.84 0.54
CA LYS A 79 -15.61 2.41 0.72
C LYS A 79 -16.08 1.61 -0.51
N ASP A 80 -15.19 0.80 -1.07
CA ASP A 80 -15.50 -0.24 -2.05
C ASP A 80 -15.52 -1.63 -1.39
N GLU A 81 -15.99 -2.66 -2.10
CA GLU A 81 -16.17 -4.03 -1.58
C GLU A 81 -14.87 -4.67 -1.07
N ILE A 82 -13.75 -4.38 -1.73
CA ILE A 82 -12.45 -4.94 -1.38
C ILE A 82 -11.67 -4.06 -0.40
N ASP A 83 -12.26 -2.97 0.11
CA ASP A 83 -11.53 -2.08 1.00
C ASP A 83 -11.61 -2.55 2.46
N VAL A 84 -10.48 -2.56 3.16
CA VAL A 84 -10.37 -3.04 4.55
C VAL A 84 -10.60 -1.90 5.54
N GLU A 85 -11.42 -2.15 6.56
CA GLU A 85 -11.72 -1.19 7.61
C GLU A 85 -10.71 -1.29 8.76
N LEU A 86 -10.21 -0.14 9.22
CA LEU A 86 -9.30 -0.05 10.34
C LEU A 86 -9.91 0.77 11.47
N PHE A 87 -9.83 0.24 12.69
CA PHE A 87 -10.36 0.89 13.88
C PHE A 87 -9.24 1.18 14.88
N VAL A 88 -9.18 2.41 15.39
CA VAL A 88 -8.11 2.89 16.32
C VAL A 88 -8.01 2.08 17.62
N GLN A 89 -9.08 1.38 17.99
CA GLN A 89 -9.12 0.49 19.15
C GLN A 89 -8.30 -0.79 18.94
N ASN A 90 -8.10 -1.20 17.68
CA ASN A 90 -7.35 -2.40 17.31
C ASN A 90 -5.96 -2.04 16.73
N GLU A 91 -5.77 -0.78 16.33
CA GLU A 91 -4.61 -0.35 15.57
C GLU A 91 -3.84 0.76 16.29
N THR A 92 -2.54 0.52 16.53
CA THR A 92 -1.62 1.52 17.11
C THR A 92 -0.98 2.42 16.06
N SER A 93 -1.04 2.00 14.80
CA SER A 93 -0.35 2.64 13.66
C SER A 93 -1.22 3.64 12.90
N ILE A 94 -2.42 3.96 13.39
CA ILE A 94 -3.34 4.96 12.82
C ILE A 94 -3.90 5.90 13.91
N GLU A 95 -4.26 7.11 13.52
CA GLU A 95 -4.80 8.13 14.46
C GLU A 95 -6.33 8.25 14.44
N LYS A 96 -6.99 7.69 13.41
CA LYS A 96 -8.44 7.77 13.19
C LYS A 96 -8.94 6.51 12.51
N ASN A 97 -10.19 6.13 12.77
CA ASN A 97 -10.82 5.04 12.03
C ASN A 97 -10.77 5.39 10.54
N SER A 98 -10.27 4.45 9.76
CA SER A 98 -9.87 4.68 8.38
C SER A 98 -10.18 3.44 7.55
N ILE A 99 -10.21 3.62 6.25
CA ILE A 99 -10.35 2.55 5.26
C ILE A 99 -9.06 2.49 4.47
N VAL A 100 -8.51 1.29 4.29
CA VAL A 100 -7.44 1.01 3.33
C VAL A 100 -8.07 0.86 1.95
N ARG A 101 -7.82 1.81 1.05
CA ARG A 101 -8.40 1.84 -0.29
C ARG A 101 -7.64 0.90 -1.24
N LEU A 102 -7.93 -0.39 -1.17
CA LEU A 102 -7.32 -1.41 -2.01
C LEU A 102 -7.63 -1.21 -3.50
N THR A 103 -8.79 -0.65 -3.85
CA THR A 103 -9.09 -0.27 -5.25
C THR A 103 -8.16 0.81 -5.80
N GLN A 104 -7.47 1.54 -4.93
CA GLN A 104 -6.53 2.62 -5.28
C GLN A 104 -5.06 2.24 -5.01
N MET A 105 -4.79 0.94 -4.84
CA MET A 105 -3.43 0.45 -4.67
C MET A 105 -2.57 0.77 -5.89
N GLN A 106 -1.34 1.21 -5.67
CA GLN A 106 -0.46 1.62 -6.75
C GLN A 106 1.02 1.53 -6.32
N PRO A 107 1.95 1.34 -7.28
CA PRO A 107 3.36 1.41 -6.99
C PRO A 107 3.79 2.86 -6.68
N VAL A 108 4.63 3.03 -5.66
CA VAL A 108 5.28 4.30 -5.32
C VAL A 108 6.77 4.09 -5.09
N LEU A 109 7.56 5.16 -5.26
CA LEU A 109 9.00 5.12 -4.96
C LEU A 109 9.22 5.04 -3.44
N LYS A 110 10.07 4.10 -2.98
CA LYS A 110 10.46 3.91 -1.57
C LYS A 110 10.94 5.21 -0.93
N GLN A 111 11.78 5.96 -1.65
CA GLN A 111 12.33 7.25 -1.19
C GLN A 111 11.29 8.34 -0.92
N LYS A 112 10.09 8.22 -1.50
CA LYS A 112 8.99 9.16 -1.28
C LYS A 112 8.25 8.89 0.02
N LEU A 113 8.39 7.70 0.59
CA LEU A 113 7.87 7.37 1.92
C LEU A 113 8.71 8.09 2.98
N GLN A 114 8.06 8.95 3.77
CA GLN A 114 8.71 9.90 4.66
C GLN A 114 8.89 9.34 6.08
N ILE A 115 7.78 8.91 6.71
CA ILE A 115 7.74 8.52 8.12
C ILE A 115 6.97 7.21 8.24
N CYS A 116 7.60 6.19 8.84
CA CYS A 116 6.91 4.96 9.25
C CYS A 116 6.17 5.21 10.57
N LYS A 117 4.90 4.85 10.61
CA LYS A 117 3.99 5.01 11.76
C LYS A 117 3.78 3.72 12.56
N GLY A 118 4.38 2.63 12.11
CA GLY A 118 4.23 1.30 12.70
C GLY A 118 3.66 0.33 11.68
N GLU A 119 3.09 -0.76 12.18
CA GLU A 119 2.45 -1.79 11.37
C GLU A 119 1.01 -1.99 11.81
N LEU A 120 0.19 -2.48 10.89
CA LEU A 120 -1.13 -2.98 11.22
C LEU A 120 -1.05 -4.22 12.11
N SER A 121 -2.13 -4.48 12.85
CA SER A 121 -2.32 -5.73 13.59
C SER A 121 -2.27 -6.95 12.67
N ASP A 122 -1.98 -8.12 13.24
CA ASP A 122 -1.94 -9.36 12.48
C ASP A 122 -3.32 -9.70 11.90
N ASP A 123 -4.40 -9.47 12.65
CA ASP A 123 -5.78 -9.64 12.17
C ASP A 123 -6.05 -8.79 10.92
N ALA A 124 -5.65 -7.52 10.93
CA ALA A 124 -5.82 -6.64 9.77
C ALA A 124 -4.92 -7.03 8.58
N LYS A 125 -3.72 -7.56 8.84
CA LYS A 125 -2.83 -8.10 7.79
C LYS A 125 -3.41 -9.37 7.16
N ASP A 126 -4.01 -10.24 7.96
CA ASP A 126 -4.68 -11.45 7.49
C ASP A 126 -5.91 -11.10 6.65
N GLU A 127 -6.71 -10.12 7.08
CA GLU A 127 -7.84 -9.60 6.30
C GLU A 127 -7.36 -9.01 4.96
N LEU A 128 -6.32 -8.16 4.98
CA LEU A 128 -5.72 -7.63 3.75
C LEU A 128 -5.27 -8.74 2.79
N LEU A 129 -4.64 -9.78 3.32
CA LEU A 129 -4.16 -10.89 2.51
C LEU A 129 -5.32 -11.70 1.90
N ALA A 130 -6.35 -11.99 2.69
CA ALA A 130 -7.54 -12.70 2.24
C ALA A 130 -8.26 -11.93 1.13
N VAL A 131 -8.50 -10.63 1.33
CA VAL A 131 -9.19 -9.78 0.36
C VAL A 131 -8.36 -9.60 -0.92
N LEU A 132 -7.03 -9.44 -0.82
CA LEU A 132 -6.17 -9.38 -1.99
C LEU A 132 -6.13 -10.71 -2.74
N ALA A 133 -6.12 -11.84 -2.03
CA ALA A 133 -6.13 -13.17 -2.64
C ALA A 133 -7.44 -13.39 -3.43
N ASP A 134 -8.58 -13.03 -2.84
CA ASP A 134 -9.89 -13.05 -3.50
C ASP A 134 -9.93 -12.11 -4.72
N TYR A 135 -9.52 -10.85 -4.55
CA TYR A 135 -9.53 -9.85 -5.62
C TYR A 135 -8.71 -10.26 -6.85
N PHE A 136 -7.60 -10.98 -6.65
CA PHE A 136 -6.77 -11.48 -7.74
C PHE A 136 -7.15 -12.89 -8.22
N GLY A 137 -8.24 -13.47 -7.70
CA GLY A 137 -8.75 -14.78 -8.10
C GLY A 137 -7.90 -15.97 -7.62
N TYR A 138 -7.11 -15.79 -6.56
CA TYR A 138 -6.36 -16.88 -5.92
C TYR A 138 -7.22 -17.74 -5.00
N ILE A 139 -8.34 -17.18 -4.53
CA ILE A 139 -9.42 -17.92 -3.91
C ILE A 139 -10.44 -18.09 -5.04
N GLY A 140 -10.49 -19.28 -5.65
CA GLY A 140 -11.45 -19.54 -6.71
C GLY A 140 -12.88 -19.50 -6.17
N ASP A 141 -13.86 -19.28 -7.06
CA ASP A 141 -15.23 -19.69 -6.78
C ASP A 141 -15.16 -21.18 -6.47
N ILE A 142 -15.47 -21.58 -5.23
CA ILE A 142 -15.66 -23.00 -4.93
C ILE A 142 -16.95 -23.36 -5.65
N ASP A 143 -16.84 -23.82 -6.90
CA ASP A 143 -17.97 -24.39 -7.61
C ASP A 143 -18.42 -25.62 -6.81
N GLU A 144 -19.64 -25.55 -6.25
CA GLU A 144 -20.27 -26.65 -5.51
C GLU A 144 -20.38 -27.95 -6.34
N GLU A 145 -20.09 -27.90 -7.64
CA GLU A 145 -20.07 -29.05 -8.56
C GLU A 145 -18.84 -29.95 -8.43
N ASP A 146 -17.74 -29.52 -7.79
CA ASP A 146 -16.54 -30.36 -7.61
C ASP A 146 -16.69 -31.45 -6.53
N TYR A 147 -17.89 -31.57 -5.93
CA TYR A 147 -18.23 -32.58 -4.92
C TYR A 147 -19.22 -33.66 -5.40
N LEU A 148 -19.56 -33.73 -6.70
CA LEU A 148 -20.48 -34.72 -7.26
C LEU A 148 -19.81 -35.78 -8.15
#